data_AF-A0A952QBU8-F1
#
_entry.id   AF-A0A952QBU8-F1
#
_cell.length_a   1.000
_cell.length_b   1.000
_cell.length_c   1.000
_cell.angle_alpha   90.00
_cell.angle_beta   90.00
_cell.angle_gamma   90.00
#
_symmetry.space_group_name_H-M   'P 1'
#
loop_
_entity.id
_entity.type
_entity.pdbx_description
1 polymer ?
#
loop_
_entity_poly.entity_id
_entity_poly.type
_entity_poly.pdbx_seq_one_letter_code
_entity_poly.pdbx_strand_id
1 'polypeptide(L)'
;MSSILTLNARDGVGLTVARKMFKMSSEEFGGFIREHYTTLQSELAKVGVTYDALSPALLPSTTRHEIALLFNIDLIGSSMYGRAIAKRLIPLLEPEATLSVLVGDIFLHPQAVREMARYAGFVPSDLHEWGQDYLFCVYLNNLSESQRDALHNGFFGSPGYLGYVRRLTTLTLAPPRGRRCPPLS
;
A
#
# COMPACT_ATOMS: atom_id res chain seq x y z
N MET A 1 28.63 -4.46 3.06
CA MET A 1 27.38 -4.49 3.83
C MET A 1 26.29 -3.89 2.96
N SER A 2 25.25 -4.65 2.64
CA SER A 2 24.10 -4.12 1.90
C SER A 2 23.37 -3.06 2.74
N SER A 3 22.76 -2.07 2.09
CA SER A 3 22.02 -1.02 2.77
C SER A 3 20.65 -1.52 3.22
N ILE A 4 20.16 -0.99 4.35
CA ILE A 4 18.76 -1.14 4.73
C ILE A 4 17.95 -0.23 3.79
N LEU A 5 17.12 -0.82 2.95
CA LEU A 5 16.39 -0.10 1.90
C LEU A 5 15.18 0.65 2.48
N THR A 6 14.47 0.03 3.41
CA THR A 6 13.28 0.60 4.07
C THR A 6 13.25 0.24 5.55
N LEU A 7 12.90 1.21 6.39
CA LEU A 7 12.63 1.03 7.82
C LEU A 7 11.29 1.70 8.18
N ASN A 8 10.24 0.92 8.44
CA ASN A 8 8.97 1.48 8.91
C ASN A 8 9.02 1.75 10.42
N ALA A 9 9.39 2.98 10.79
CA ALA A 9 9.37 3.45 12.17
C ALA A 9 8.05 4.13 12.57
N ARG A 10 7.14 4.37 11.62
CA ARG A 10 5.93 5.19 11.81
C ARG A 10 4.78 4.36 12.39
N ASP A 11 4.55 3.19 11.80
CA ASP A 11 3.54 2.23 12.29
C ASP A 11 4.18 1.19 13.23
N GLY A 12 5.51 1.08 13.17
CA GLY A 12 6.34 0.24 14.03
C GLY A 12 6.48 0.81 15.44
N VAL A 13 5.37 0.89 16.19
CA VAL A 13 5.36 1.25 17.62
C VAL A 13 6.39 0.40 18.38
N GLY A 14 6.58 -0.86 17.97
CA GLY A 14 7.54 -1.80 18.56
C GLY A 14 8.99 -1.31 18.61
N LEU A 15 9.51 -0.67 17.57
CA LEU A 15 10.90 -0.18 17.56
C LEU A 15 11.09 1.02 18.51
N THR A 16 10.14 1.95 18.47
CA THR A 16 10.15 3.13 19.34
C THR A 16 9.90 2.76 20.80
N VAL A 17 9.03 1.78 21.05
CA VAL A 17 8.76 1.23 22.39
C VAL A 17 9.95 0.43 22.89
N ALA A 18 10.57 -0.43 22.09
CA ALA A 18 11.75 -1.19 22.48
C ALA A 18 12.88 -0.25 22.93
N ARG A 19 13.20 0.77 22.13
CA ARG A 19 14.22 1.78 22.51
C ARG A 19 13.92 2.43 23.85
N LYS A 20 12.66 2.83 24.06
CA LYS A 20 12.21 3.51 25.30
C LYS A 20 12.19 2.58 26.51
N MET A 21 11.65 1.37 26.37
CA MET A 21 11.54 0.39 27.45
C MET A 21 12.90 -0.10 27.92
N PHE A 22 13.79 -0.43 26.98
CA PHE A 22 15.14 -0.92 27.29
C PHE A 22 16.15 0.21 27.53
N LYS A 23 15.72 1.49 27.47
CA LYS A 23 16.56 2.68 27.68
C LYS A 23 17.84 2.66 26.83
N MET A 24 17.75 2.15 25.61
CA MET A 24 18.89 2.00 24.72
C MET A 24 19.43 3.38 24.30
N SER A 25 20.75 3.53 24.37
CA SER A 25 21.48 4.61 23.70
C SER A 25 21.29 4.52 22.18
N SER A 26 21.63 5.61 21.48
CA SER A 26 21.56 5.63 20.01
C SER A 26 22.48 4.57 19.37
N GLU A 27 23.62 4.27 20.00
CA GLU A 27 24.56 3.27 19.52
C GLU A 27 24.01 1.85 19.68
N GLU A 28 23.50 1.52 20.86
CA GLU A 28 22.86 0.23 21.15
C GLU A 28 21.65 -0.01 20.25
N PHE A 29 20.82 1.02 20.05
CA PHE A 29 19.66 0.92 19.16
C PHE A 29 20.06 0.74 17.69
N GLY A 30 21.15 1.40 17.26
CA GLY A 30 21.73 1.16 15.94
C GLY A 30 22.27 -0.26 15.78
N GLY A 31 22.91 -0.81 16.82
CA GLY A 31 23.37 -2.20 16.88
C GLY A 31 22.20 -3.18 16.75
N PHE A 32 21.14 -2.97 17.53
CA PHE A 32 19.91 -3.73 17.49
C PHE A 32 19.30 -3.79 16.08
N ILE A 33 19.17 -2.65 15.40
CA ILE A 33 18.64 -2.61 14.02
C ILE A 33 19.52 -3.43 13.06
N ARG A 34 20.85 -3.30 13.15
CA ARG A 34 21.78 -4.05 12.28
C ARG A 34 21.76 -5.55 12.54
N GLU A 35 21.60 -5.97 13.78
CA GLU A 35 21.48 -7.38 14.14
C GLU A 35 20.19 -8.00 13.58
N HIS A 36 19.07 -7.28 13.71
CA HIS A 36 17.80 -7.67 13.09
C HIS A 36 17.89 -7.72 11.56
N TYR A 37 18.57 -6.76 10.95
CA TYR A 37 18.81 -6.76 9.51
C TYR A 37 19.66 -7.97 9.07
N THR A 38 20.71 -8.30 9.83
CA THR A 38 21.56 -9.47 9.55
C THR A 38 20.76 -10.78 9.68
N THR A 39 19.91 -10.88 10.70
CA THR A 39 18.99 -12.01 10.87
C THR A 39 18.03 -12.11 9.68
N LEU A 40 17.41 -11.02 9.26
CA LEU A 40 16.54 -10.98 8.08
C LEU A 40 17.26 -11.49 6.82
N GLN A 41 18.48 -11.02 6.57
CA GLN A 41 19.27 -11.48 5.41
C GLN A 41 19.55 -12.99 5.47
N SER A 42 19.86 -13.51 6.66
CA SER A 42 20.08 -14.94 6.88
C SER A 42 18.83 -15.77 6.58
N GLU A 43 17.66 -15.35 7.09
CA GLU A 43 16.39 -16.06 6.86
C GLU A 43 15.97 -16.01 5.38
N LEU A 44 16.15 -14.88 4.70
CA LEU A 44 15.88 -14.78 3.26
C LEU A 44 16.80 -15.70 2.45
N ALA A 45 18.08 -15.79 2.82
CA ALA A 45 19.04 -16.65 2.13
C ALA A 45 18.67 -18.14 2.23
N LYS A 46 18.04 -18.58 3.34
CA LYS A 46 17.55 -19.97 3.49
C LYS A 46 16.49 -20.34 2.45
N VAL A 47 15.74 -19.37 1.94
CA VAL A 47 14.74 -19.57 0.88
C VAL A 47 15.24 -19.12 -0.50
N GLY A 48 16.54 -18.86 -0.63
CA GLY A 48 17.17 -18.48 -1.90
C GLY A 48 16.89 -17.04 -2.36
N VAL A 49 16.40 -16.18 -1.46
CA VAL A 49 16.09 -14.77 -1.76
C VAL A 49 17.20 -13.87 -1.19
N THR A 50 17.69 -12.93 -2.00
CA THR A 50 18.59 -11.87 -1.51
C THR A 50 17.78 -10.64 -1.14
N TYR A 51 18.19 -9.91 -0.09
CA TYR A 51 17.47 -8.69 0.32
C TYR A 51 17.43 -7.64 -0.80
N ASP A 52 18.50 -7.50 -1.58
CA ASP A 52 18.57 -6.54 -2.68
C ASP A 52 17.58 -6.87 -3.82
N ALA A 53 17.22 -8.16 -3.99
CA ALA A 53 16.18 -8.57 -4.93
C ALA A 53 14.77 -8.07 -4.54
N LEU A 54 14.57 -7.67 -3.28
CA LEU A 54 13.30 -7.10 -2.79
C LEU A 54 13.21 -5.59 -3.04
N SER A 55 14.28 -4.93 -3.53
CA SER A 55 14.28 -3.48 -3.71
C SER A 55 13.09 -2.93 -4.52
N PRO A 56 12.60 -3.60 -5.60
CA PRO A 56 11.45 -3.10 -6.34
C PRO A 56 10.15 -3.07 -5.53
N ALA A 57 9.99 -3.97 -4.54
CA ALA A 57 8.82 -3.98 -3.66
C ALA A 57 8.97 -3.03 -2.46
N LEU A 58 10.21 -2.77 -2.03
CA LEU A 58 10.48 -1.98 -0.82
C LEU A 58 10.60 -0.48 -1.09
N LEU A 59 11.00 -0.10 -2.30
CA LEU A 59 11.23 1.29 -2.69
C LEU A 59 10.16 1.79 -3.66
N PRO A 60 9.68 3.04 -3.51
CA PRO A 60 8.80 3.64 -4.50
C PRO A 60 9.56 3.82 -5.83
N SER A 61 8.86 3.59 -6.94
CA SER A 61 9.40 3.75 -8.29
C SER A 61 8.58 4.78 -9.07
N THR A 62 9.26 5.65 -9.82
CA THR A 62 8.61 6.66 -10.67
C THR A 62 8.05 6.08 -11.96
N THR A 63 8.51 4.90 -12.38
CA THR A 63 8.13 4.24 -13.64
C THR A 63 7.06 3.17 -13.45
N ARG A 64 6.69 2.88 -12.21
CA ARG A 64 5.72 1.84 -11.85
C ARG A 64 4.53 2.44 -11.12
N HIS A 65 3.45 1.69 -11.05
CA HIS A 65 2.21 2.11 -10.43
C HIS A 65 2.05 1.53 -9.02
N GLU A 66 1.43 2.34 -8.18
CA GLU A 66 0.91 1.94 -6.89
C GLU A 66 -0.60 2.15 -6.91
N ILE A 67 -1.35 1.14 -6.47
CA ILE A 67 -2.80 1.19 -6.45
C ILE A 67 -3.33 0.71 -5.12
N ALA A 68 -4.51 1.21 -4.75
CA ALA A 68 -5.32 0.69 -3.67
C ALA A 68 -6.64 0.19 -4.25
N LEU A 69 -6.84 -1.13 -4.27
CA LEU A 69 -8.10 -1.76 -4.62
C LEU A 69 -9.06 -1.61 -3.43
N LEU A 70 -10.27 -1.13 -3.70
CA LEU A 70 -11.29 -0.89 -2.67
C LEU A 70 -12.41 -1.91 -2.80
N PHE A 71 -12.85 -2.44 -1.65
CA PHE A 71 -13.88 -3.45 -1.57
C PHE A 71 -14.95 -3.09 -0.54
N ASN A 72 -16.22 -3.14 -0.94
CA ASN A 72 -17.37 -3.21 -0.07
C ASN A 72 -17.54 -4.65 0.45
N ILE A 73 -17.20 -4.85 1.72
CA ILE A 73 -17.24 -6.16 2.38
C ILE A 73 -18.65 -6.70 2.59
N ASP A 74 -19.66 -5.84 2.66
CA ASP A 74 -21.06 -6.22 2.89
C ASP A 74 -21.58 -7.11 1.75
N LEU A 75 -20.99 -6.96 0.56
CA LEU A 75 -21.38 -7.66 -0.66
C LEU A 75 -20.53 -8.89 -0.97
N ILE A 76 -19.46 -9.15 -0.20
CA ILE A 76 -18.58 -10.30 -0.42
C ILE A 76 -19.20 -11.60 0.12
N GLY A 77 -20.15 -11.50 1.06
CA GLY A 77 -20.89 -12.65 1.59
C GLY A 77 -20.04 -13.64 2.39
N SER A 78 -18.87 -13.22 2.87
CA SER A 78 -17.96 -14.06 3.67
C SER A 78 -17.41 -13.29 4.87
N SER A 79 -17.49 -13.89 6.06
CA SER A 79 -16.81 -13.39 7.26
C SER A 79 -15.28 -13.40 7.12
N MET A 80 -14.73 -14.17 6.18
CA MET A 80 -13.32 -14.16 5.80
C MET A 80 -13.12 -13.48 4.44
N TYR A 81 -13.66 -12.27 4.28
CA TYR A 81 -13.58 -11.50 3.04
C TYR A 81 -12.13 -11.35 2.53
N GLY A 82 -11.15 -11.15 3.42
CA GLY A 82 -9.74 -11.05 3.03
C GLY A 82 -9.23 -12.32 2.35
N ARG A 83 -9.63 -13.51 2.81
CA ARG A 83 -9.32 -14.78 2.15
C ARG A 83 -10.04 -14.94 0.83
N ALA A 84 -11.31 -14.52 0.74
CA ALA A 84 -12.09 -14.57 -0.48
C ALA A 84 -11.46 -13.71 -1.59
N ILE A 85 -11.04 -12.49 -1.23
CA ILE A 85 -10.32 -11.57 -2.13
C ILE A 85 -8.95 -12.15 -2.49
N ALA A 86 -8.17 -12.64 -1.51
CA ALA A 86 -6.85 -13.20 -1.76
C ALA A 86 -6.86 -14.39 -2.73
N LYS A 87 -7.88 -15.27 -2.64
CA LYS A 87 -8.06 -16.39 -3.58
C LYS A 87 -8.23 -15.94 -5.02
N ARG A 88 -8.81 -14.76 -5.26
CA ARG A 88 -8.97 -14.18 -6.59
C ARG A 88 -7.76 -13.31 -6.98
N LEU A 89 -7.13 -12.65 -6.01
CA LEU A 89 -5.97 -11.79 -6.23
C LEU A 89 -4.75 -12.60 -6.66
N ILE A 90 -4.39 -13.65 -5.92
CA ILE A 90 -3.13 -14.39 -6.12
C ILE A 90 -2.97 -14.89 -7.56
N PRO A 91 -3.98 -15.50 -8.21
CA PRO A 91 -3.86 -15.92 -9.61
C PRO A 91 -3.72 -14.80 -10.64
N LEU A 92 -4.06 -13.55 -10.27
CA LEU A 92 -3.92 -12.37 -11.15
C LEU A 92 -2.54 -11.72 -11.03
N LEU A 93 -1.75 -12.10 -10.02
CA LEU A 93 -0.38 -11.62 -9.86
C LEU A 93 0.56 -12.44 -10.75
N GLU A 94 1.51 -11.75 -11.38
CA GLU A 94 2.59 -12.42 -12.12
C GLU A 94 3.49 -13.18 -11.12
N PRO A 95 3.71 -14.50 -11.29
CA PRO A 95 4.43 -15.32 -10.31
C PRO A 95 5.87 -14.84 -10.03
N GLU A 96 6.54 -14.27 -11.04
CA GLU A 96 7.92 -13.79 -10.96
C GLU A 96 8.02 -12.31 -10.54
N ALA A 97 6.90 -11.63 -10.28
CA ALA A 97 6.91 -10.22 -9.92
C ALA A 97 7.22 -10.01 -8.43
N THR A 98 8.18 -9.12 -8.15
CA THR A 98 8.45 -8.63 -6.80
C THR A 98 7.52 -7.46 -6.46
N LEU A 99 6.45 -7.74 -5.72
CA LEU A 99 5.44 -6.75 -5.31
C LEU A 99 5.35 -6.66 -3.79
N SER A 100 5.05 -5.49 -3.24
CA SER A 100 4.57 -5.36 -1.87
C SER A 100 3.04 -5.33 -1.88
N VAL A 101 2.44 -6.21 -1.10
CA VAL A 101 0.99 -6.27 -0.90
C VAL A 101 0.69 -5.95 0.55
N LEU A 102 -0.14 -4.94 0.79
CA LEU A 102 -0.65 -4.58 2.11
C LEU A 102 -2.17 -4.66 2.09
N VAL A 103 -2.74 -5.28 3.11
CA VAL A 103 -4.19 -5.44 3.24
C VAL A 103 -4.67 -4.92 4.58
N GLY A 104 -5.89 -4.41 4.62
CA GLY A 104 -6.50 -3.97 5.87
C GLY A 104 -7.83 -3.26 5.68
N ASP A 105 -8.47 -3.01 6.81
CA ASP A 105 -9.74 -2.32 6.89
C ASP A 105 -9.55 -0.81 7.01
N ILE A 106 -10.37 -0.06 6.27
CA ILE A 106 -10.50 1.38 6.38
C ILE A 106 -11.69 1.65 7.29
N PHE A 107 -11.41 1.89 8.59
CA PHE A 107 -12.39 2.28 9.60
C PHE A 107 -12.78 3.76 9.48
N LEU A 108 -13.26 4.15 8.30
CA LEU A 108 -13.85 5.45 8.05
C LEU A 108 -15.19 5.25 7.36
N HIS A 109 -16.14 6.13 7.67
CA HIS A 109 -17.45 6.09 7.06
C HIS A 109 -17.32 6.05 5.52
N PRO A 110 -18.00 5.13 4.81
CA PRO A 110 -17.73 4.89 3.39
C PRO A 110 -17.92 6.12 2.47
N GLN A 111 -18.78 7.07 2.85
CA GLN A 111 -18.88 8.36 2.14
C GLN A 111 -17.59 9.20 2.22
N ALA A 112 -16.93 9.26 3.38
CA ALA A 112 -15.65 9.95 3.50
C ALA A 112 -14.57 9.25 2.67
N VAL A 113 -14.56 7.91 2.66
CA VAL A 113 -13.64 7.14 1.82
C VAL A 113 -13.88 7.41 0.34
N ARG A 114 -15.16 7.50 -0.08
CA ARG A 114 -15.54 7.84 -1.45
C ARG A 114 -15.04 9.21 -1.86
N GLU A 115 -15.22 10.23 -1.03
CA GLU A 115 -14.73 11.58 -1.33
C GLU A 115 -13.20 11.63 -1.46
N MET A 116 -12.49 11.01 -0.52
CA MET A 116 -11.03 10.91 -0.57
C MET A 116 -10.55 10.14 -1.80
N ALA A 117 -11.21 9.03 -2.13
CA ALA A 117 -10.89 8.24 -3.32
C ALA A 117 -11.05 9.08 -4.58
N ARG A 118 -12.16 9.83 -4.72
CA ARG A 118 -12.38 10.73 -5.87
C ARG A 118 -11.29 11.78 -5.99
N TYR A 119 -10.90 12.40 -4.88
CA TYR A 119 -9.79 13.36 -4.85
C TYR A 119 -8.46 12.73 -5.27
N ALA A 120 -8.23 11.47 -4.88
CA ALA A 120 -7.02 10.72 -5.17
C ALA A 120 -7.01 10.05 -6.57
N GLY A 121 -7.98 10.34 -7.44
CA GLY A 121 -8.02 9.77 -8.79
C GLY A 121 -8.57 8.34 -8.85
N PHE A 122 -9.69 8.12 -8.15
CA PHE A 122 -10.43 6.85 -8.18
C PHE A 122 -10.92 6.48 -9.58
N VAL A 123 -10.67 5.23 -9.95
CA VAL A 123 -11.16 4.57 -11.14
C VAL A 123 -12.22 3.55 -10.71
N PRO A 124 -13.51 3.82 -11.02
CA PRO A 124 -14.62 3.00 -10.54
C PRO A 124 -14.71 1.67 -11.31
N SER A 125 -15.32 0.69 -10.66
CA SER A 125 -15.90 -0.50 -11.30
C SER A 125 -17.35 -0.24 -11.73
N ASP A 126 -18.09 -1.29 -12.06
CA ASP A 126 -19.54 -1.28 -12.27
C ASP A 126 -20.37 -1.19 -10.97
N LEU A 127 -19.75 -1.45 -9.82
CA LEU A 127 -20.41 -1.36 -8.52
C LEU A 127 -20.42 0.07 -7.97
N HIS A 128 -21.60 0.53 -7.58
CA HIS A 128 -21.82 1.89 -7.07
C HIS A 128 -22.22 1.94 -5.59
N GLU A 129 -22.41 0.79 -4.95
CA GLU A 129 -22.81 0.66 -3.55
C GLU A 129 -21.58 0.63 -2.65
N TRP A 130 -21.30 1.77 -2.02
CA TRP A 130 -20.28 1.90 -0.98
C TRP A 130 -20.93 1.41 0.33
N GLY A 131 -20.27 0.50 1.05
CA GLY A 131 -20.84 -0.21 2.22
C GLY A 131 -21.32 0.69 3.35
N GLN A 132 -21.72 0.08 4.48
CA GLN A 132 -22.27 0.84 5.60
C GLN A 132 -21.23 1.26 6.64
N ASP A 133 -20.34 0.34 7.05
CA ASP A 133 -19.48 0.57 8.21
C ASP A 133 -18.02 0.89 7.82
N TYR A 134 -17.37 -0.04 7.12
CA TYR A 134 -15.98 0.07 6.73
C TYR A 134 -15.75 -0.64 5.39
N LEU A 135 -14.62 -0.31 4.76
CA LEU A 135 -14.23 -0.91 3.49
C LEU A 135 -12.94 -1.69 3.68
N PHE A 136 -12.76 -2.73 2.87
CA PHE A 136 -11.50 -3.44 2.81
C PHE A 136 -10.63 -2.91 1.68
N CYS A 137 -9.34 -2.80 1.94
CA CYS A 137 -8.36 -2.25 1.01
C CYS A 137 -7.25 -3.26 0.76
N VAL A 138 -6.87 -3.40 -0.51
CA VAL A 138 -5.65 -4.09 -0.92
C VAL A 138 -4.76 -3.09 -1.65
N TYR A 139 -3.68 -2.71 -1.01
CA TYR A 139 -2.62 -1.89 -1.60
C TYR A 139 -1.58 -2.78 -2.27
N LEU A 140 -1.21 -2.41 -3.49
CA LEU A 140 -0.13 -3.03 -4.26
C LEU A 140 0.79 -1.95 -4.81
N ASN A 141 2.10 -2.22 -4.80
CA ASN A 141 3.09 -1.37 -5.45
C ASN A 141 3.86 -2.11 -6.55
N ASN A 142 4.68 -1.35 -7.28
CA ASN A 142 5.58 -1.85 -8.31
C ASN A 142 4.88 -2.53 -9.52
N LEU A 143 3.66 -2.09 -9.84
CA LEU A 143 2.91 -2.64 -10.97
C LEU A 143 3.29 -1.97 -12.30
N SER A 144 3.32 -2.73 -13.40
CA SER A 144 3.19 -2.15 -14.75
C SER A 144 1.76 -1.67 -14.99
N GLU A 145 1.58 -0.90 -16.07
CA GLU A 145 0.24 -0.52 -16.52
C GLU A 145 -0.61 -1.75 -16.88
N SER A 146 -0.03 -2.73 -17.59
CA SER A 146 -0.69 -3.98 -17.96
C SER A 146 -1.11 -4.82 -16.74
N GLN A 147 -0.27 -4.91 -15.71
CA GLN A 147 -0.60 -5.63 -14.47
C GLN A 147 -1.73 -4.93 -13.70
N ARG A 148 -1.72 -3.59 -13.64
CA ARG A 148 -2.83 -2.81 -13.06
C ARG A 148 -4.14 -3.09 -13.79
N ASP A 149 -4.12 -3.05 -15.13
CA ASP A 149 -5.31 -3.30 -15.94
C ASP A 149 -5.80 -4.73 -15.80
N ALA A 150 -4.90 -5.72 -15.77
CA ALA A 150 -5.24 -7.11 -15.51
C ALA A 150 -5.92 -7.30 -14.15
N LEU A 151 -5.42 -6.63 -13.10
CA LEU A 151 -6.05 -6.63 -11.78
C LEU A 151 -7.45 -5.99 -11.82
N HIS A 152 -7.57 -4.79 -12.39
CA HIS A 152 -8.86 -4.10 -12.46
C HIS A 152 -9.90 -4.92 -13.22
N ASN A 153 -9.54 -5.45 -14.40
CA ASN A 153 -10.40 -6.28 -15.22
C ASN A 153 -10.72 -7.62 -14.54
N GLY A 154 -9.73 -8.22 -13.87
CA GLY A 154 -9.91 -9.48 -13.15
C GLY A 154 -10.88 -9.37 -11.96
N PHE A 155 -11.03 -8.18 -11.38
CA PHE A 155 -12.01 -7.90 -10.33
C PHE A 155 -13.30 -7.23 -10.83
N PHE A 156 -13.35 -6.74 -12.07
CA PHE A 156 -14.54 -6.11 -12.63
C PHE A 156 -15.75 -7.06 -12.57
N GLY A 157 -16.90 -6.56 -12.09
CA GLY A 157 -18.10 -7.37 -11.85
C GLY A 157 -18.01 -8.36 -10.68
N SER A 158 -16.94 -8.35 -9.89
CA SER A 158 -16.84 -9.20 -8.70
C SER A 158 -17.67 -8.62 -7.54
N PRO A 159 -18.32 -9.46 -6.73
CA PRO A 159 -19.05 -8.99 -5.57
C PRO A 159 -18.17 -8.12 -4.65
N GLY A 160 -18.66 -6.93 -4.35
CA GLY A 160 -18.00 -5.99 -3.47
C GLY A 160 -16.82 -5.21 -4.05
N TYR A 161 -16.32 -5.51 -5.26
CA TYR A 161 -15.23 -4.70 -5.82
C TYR A 161 -15.75 -3.31 -6.22
N LEU A 162 -15.18 -2.24 -5.66
CA LEU A 162 -15.62 -0.86 -5.93
C LEU A 162 -14.83 -0.23 -7.08
N GLY A 163 -13.57 -0.60 -7.24
CA GLY A 163 -12.61 0.05 -8.13
C GLY A 163 -11.26 0.20 -7.46
N TYR A 164 -10.40 1.08 -7.99
CA TYR A 164 -9.10 1.34 -7.40
C TYR A 164 -8.74 2.82 -7.40
N VAL A 165 -7.91 3.22 -6.43
CA VAL A 165 -7.29 4.55 -6.39
C VAL A 165 -5.88 4.45 -6.95
N ARG A 166 -5.52 5.33 -7.88
CA ARG A 166 -4.15 5.44 -8.37
C ARG A 166 -3.36 6.36 -7.45
N ARG A 167 -2.21 5.92 -6.93
CA ARG A 167 -1.30 6.87 -6.29
C ARG A 167 -0.66 7.72 -7.38
N LEU A 168 -0.84 9.04 -7.30
CA LEU A 168 0.02 9.98 -8.02
C LEU A 168 1.39 9.96 -7.32
N THR A 169 2.39 9.33 -7.93
CA THR A 169 3.80 9.42 -7.49
C THR A 169 4.37 10.84 -7.61
N THR A 170 3.54 11.83 -7.97
CA THR A 170 3.90 13.25 -7.91
C THR A 170 2.75 14.03 -7.30
N LEU A 171 2.79 14.25 -5.98
CA LEU A 171 2.35 15.53 -5.44
C LEU A 171 3.36 16.57 -5.91
N THR A 172 3.31 16.94 -7.19
CA THR A 172 3.57 18.34 -7.52
C THR A 172 2.33 19.05 -7.00
N LEU A 173 2.37 19.43 -5.72
CA LEU A 173 1.67 20.62 -5.27
C LEU A 173 2.27 21.78 -6.08
N ALA A 174 1.85 21.91 -7.34
CA ALA A 174 1.94 23.19 -8.00
C ALA A 174 1.05 24.10 -7.15
N PRO A 175 1.59 25.17 -6.53
CA PRO A 175 0.74 26.11 -5.83
C PRO A 175 -0.33 26.60 -6.82
N PRO A 176 -1.56 26.88 -6.36
CA PRO A 176 -2.58 27.45 -7.23
C PRO A 176 -1.96 28.68 -7.89
N ARG A 177 -1.92 28.69 -9.23
CA ARG A 177 -1.39 29.82 -10.01
C ARG A 177 -1.97 31.10 -9.42
N GLY A 178 -1.08 31.95 -8.92
CA GLY A 178 -1.41 33.09 -8.08
C GLY A 178 -2.57 33.90 -8.66
N ARG A 179 -3.64 34.01 -7.89
CA ARG A 179 -4.52 35.18 -8.00
C ARG A 179 -3.64 36.37 -7.66
N ARG A 180 -3.31 37.20 -8.66
CA ARG A 180 -2.73 38.52 -8.42
C ARG A 180 -3.76 39.29 -7.60
N CYS A 181 -3.44 39.62 -6.36
CA CYS A 181 -4.13 40.69 -5.66
C CYS A 181 -3.86 41.99 -6.43
N PRO A 182 -4.89 42.81 -6.73
CA PRO A 182 -4.65 44.14 -7.27
C PRO A 182 -3.96 45.01 -6.21
N PRO A 183 -3.12 45.97 -6.61
CA PRO A 183 -2.49 46.88 -5.67
C PRO A 183 -3.58 47.70 -4.96
N LEU A 184 -3.44 47.83 -3.63
CA LEU A 184 -4.17 48.80 -2.85
C LEU A 184 -3.71 50.19 -3.29
N SER A 185 -4.64 50.96 -3.86
CA SER A 185 -4.52 52.41 -4.05
C SER A 185 -4.65 53.15 -2.73
#